data_AF-A0A139RJG6-F1
#
_entry.id   AF-A0A139RJG6-F1
#
_cell.length_a   1.000
_cell.length_b   1.000
_cell.length_c   1.000
_cell.angle_alpha   90.00
_cell.angle_beta   90.00
_cell.angle_gamma   90.00
#
_symmetry.space_group_name_H-M   'P 1'
#
loop_
_entity.id
_entity.type
_entity.pdbx_description
1 polymer ?
#
loop_
_entity_poly.entity_id
_entity_poly.type
_entity_poly.pdbx_seq_one_letter_code
_entity_poly.pdbx_strand_id
1 'polypeptide(L)'
;MTYKMYIMNFQSTHFGAGTLDSSKMTFAADRLFSALAIEAKKMGKMEEFVSIAGQDEFVLTDAFPYLSVPFLPKPIGFPKFEQPDLTTDVKEVRRQAKMAKKLQFIPLDNFDSYVNGTLFKDEEHVVTNIVTKINLMWMGLFIKFLLLDLEMILHFM
;
A
#
# COMPACT_ATOMS: atom_id res chain seq x y z
N MET A 1 -17.48 -10.28 -3.29
CA MET A 1 -16.24 -10.96 -2.88
C MET A 1 -15.74 -10.29 -1.61
N THR A 2 -15.54 -11.05 -0.54
CA THR A 2 -15.20 -10.51 0.79
C THR A 2 -13.75 -10.82 1.10
N TYR A 3 -12.97 -9.80 1.43
CA TYR A 3 -11.54 -9.94 1.73
C TYR A 3 -11.27 -9.55 3.18
N LYS A 4 -10.22 -10.12 3.76
CA LYS A 4 -9.82 -9.81 5.13
C LYS A 4 -8.66 -8.83 5.17
N MET A 5 -8.69 -8.00 6.22
CA MET A 5 -7.66 -7.01 6.48
C MET A 5 -6.64 -7.51 7.50
N TYR A 6 -5.39 -7.81 7.11
CA TYR A 6 -4.33 -8.20 8.07
C TYR A 6 -3.39 -7.03 8.33
N ILE A 7 -3.48 -6.46 9.54
CA ILE A 7 -2.68 -5.30 9.96
C ILE A 7 -1.49 -5.79 10.80
N MET A 8 -0.27 -5.53 10.32
CA MET A 8 0.97 -5.79 11.04
C MET A 8 1.49 -4.48 11.62
N ASN A 9 1.76 -4.45 12.92
CA ASN A 9 2.29 -3.29 13.62
C ASN A 9 3.74 -3.57 14.04
N PHE A 10 4.68 -2.81 13.48
CA PHE A 10 6.11 -2.99 13.72
C PHE A 10 6.64 -1.88 14.62
N GLN A 11 7.37 -2.23 15.67
CA GLN A 11 8.11 -1.26 16.48
C GLN A 11 9.34 -0.73 15.72
N SER A 12 10.07 -1.65 15.08
CA SER A 12 11.21 -1.38 14.21
C SER A 12 11.24 -2.45 13.13
N THR A 13 11.51 -2.04 11.89
CA THR A 13 11.60 -2.95 10.76
C THR A 13 12.60 -2.43 9.74
N HIS A 14 13.20 -3.34 9.00
CA HIS A 14 14.09 -3.01 7.90
C HIS A 14 13.64 -3.74 6.63
N PHE A 15 13.00 -3.01 5.72
CA PHE A 15 12.65 -3.53 4.40
C PHE A 15 13.69 -3.10 3.37
N GLY A 16 14.77 -3.88 3.26
CA GLY A 16 15.92 -3.57 2.40
C GLY A 16 15.53 -3.29 0.94
N ALA A 17 16.20 -2.31 0.33
CA ALA A 17 15.96 -1.85 -1.05
C ALA A 17 17.08 -2.20 -2.04
N GLY A 18 17.82 -3.27 -1.76
CA GLY A 18 18.96 -3.75 -2.57
C GLY A 18 20.30 -3.62 -1.85
N THR A 19 20.42 -2.69 -0.91
CA THR A 19 21.60 -2.52 -0.04
C THR A 19 21.19 -2.50 1.43
N LEU A 20 22.14 -2.74 2.34
CA LEU A 20 21.88 -2.80 3.78
C LEU A 20 21.58 -1.42 4.39
N ASP A 21 22.12 -0.36 3.81
CA ASP A 21 21.91 1.04 4.23
C ASP A 21 20.59 1.64 3.70
N SER A 22 19.89 0.95 2.78
CA SER A 22 18.63 1.41 2.22
C SER A 22 17.44 0.64 2.78
N SER A 23 16.40 1.35 3.18
CA SER A 23 15.16 0.75 3.67
C SER A 23 13.94 1.41 3.05
N LYS A 24 12.89 0.62 2.83
CA LYS A 24 11.57 1.07 2.38
C LYS A 24 10.58 1.04 3.53
N MET A 25 9.50 1.80 3.37
CA MET A 25 8.37 1.80 4.29
C MET A 25 7.46 0.57 4.10
N THR A 26 7.41 0.03 2.89
CA THR A 26 6.55 -1.10 2.51
C THR A 26 7.38 -2.24 1.94
N PHE A 27 6.75 -3.41 1.79
CA PHE A 27 7.32 -4.56 1.09
C PHE A 27 6.31 -5.13 0.09
N ALA A 28 6.83 -5.79 -0.95
CA ALA A 28 6.01 -6.40 -1.98
C ALA A 28 5.50 -7.79 -1.53
N ALA A 29 4.46 -8.27 -2.21
CA ALA A 29 3.79 -9.53 -1.89
C ALA A 29 4.74 -10.74 -1.91
N ASP A 30 5.72 -10.75 -2.83
CA ASP A 30 6.74 -11.79 -2.98
C ASP A 30 7.60 -11.97 -1.72
N ARG A 31 7.96 -10.88 -1.04
CA ARG A 31 8.72 -10.93 0.21
C ARG A 31 7.91 -11.60 1.32
N LEU A 32 6.63 -11.28 1.44
CA LEU A 32 5.78 -11.95 2.43
C LEU A 32 5.55 -13.40 2.06
N PHE A 33 5.26 -13.69 0.79
CA PHE A 33 5.09 -15.05 0.30
C PHE A 33 6.30 -15.92 0.65
N SER A 34 7.50 -15.39 0.43
CA SER A 34 8.76 -16.07 0.79
C SER A 34 8.88 -16.30 2.30
N ALA A 35 8.49 -15.32 3.13
CA ALA A 35 8.50 -15.48 4.58
C ALA A 35 7.51 -16.57 5.04
N LEU A 36 6.27 -16.55 4.53
CA LEU A 36 5.26 -17.57 4.81
C LEU A 36 5.73 -18.97 4.38
N ALA A 37 6.37 -19.09 3.22
CA ALA A 37 6.91 -20.37 2.75
C ALA A 37 8.04 -20.89 3.67
N ILE A 38 8.89 -20.01 4.18
CA ILE A 38 9.94 -20.38 5.14
C ILE A 38 9.32 -20.89 6.46
N GLU A 39 8.30 -20.20 6.97
CA GLU A 39 7.62 -20.65 8.19
C GLU A 39 6.83 -21.95 7.96
N ALA A 40 6.15 -22.11 6.82
CA ALA A 40 5.48 -23.35 6.45
C ALA A 40 6.45 -24.53 6.39
N LYS A 41 7.65 -24.30 5.83
CA LYS A 41 8.72 -25.31 5.82
C LYS A 41 9.18 -25.69 7.23
N LYS A 42 9.36 -24.72 8.14
CA LYS A 42 9.75 -25.00 9.53
C LYS A 42 8.69 -25.81 10.28
N MET A 43 7.42 -25.59 9.95
CA MET A 43 6.28 -26.31 10.53
C MET A 43 5.96 -27.65 9.86
N GLY A 44 6.68 -28.03 8.79
CA GLY A 44 6.38 -29.25 8.03
C GLY A 44 5.06 -29.19 7.24
N LYS A 45 4.59 -27.98 6.91
CA LYS A 45 3.33 -27.71 6.18
C LYS A 45 3.55 -27.13 4.79
N MET A 46 4.70 -27.41 4.17
CA MET A 46 5.06 -26.80 2.89
C MET A 46 4.12 -27.24 1.77
N GLU A 47 3.76 -28.51 1.74
CA GLU A 47 2.85 -29.08 0.73
C GLU A 47 1.45 -28.49 0.83
N GLU A 48 0.93 -28.31 2.04
CA GLU A 48 -0.36 -27.65 2.31
C GLU A 48 -0.32 -26.19 1.86
N PHE A 49 0.74 -25.45 2.22
CA PHE A 49 0.90 -24.06 1.80
C PHE A 49 0.93 -23.90 0.27
N VAL A 50 1.69 -24.74 -0.43
CA VAL A 50 1.76 -24.71 -1.90
C VAL A 50 0.42 -25.09 -2.53
N SER A 51 -0.28 -26.07 -1.96
CA SER A 51 -1.61 -26.47 -2.43
C SER A 51 -2.61 -25.32 -2.35
N ILE A 52 -2.56 -24.51 -1.29
CA ILE A 52 -3.45 -23.37 -1.14
C ILE A 52 -2.99 -22.19 -2.00
N ALA A 53 -1.69 -21.89 -2.02
CA ALA A 53 -1.12 -20.82 -2.83
C ALA A 53 -1.36 -20.98 -4.34
N GLY A 54 -1.56 -22.21 -4.81
CA GLY A 54 -1.88 -22.52 -6.21
C GLY A 54 -3.36 -22.37 -6.58
N GLN A 55 -4.24 -22.03 -5.64
CA GLN A 55 -5.66 -21.80 -5.90
C GLN A 55 -5.90 -20.39 -6.45
N ASP A 56 -6.83 -20.24 -7.39
CA ASP A 56 -7.19 -18.94 -7.98
C ASP A 56 -7.75 -17.97 -6.92
N GLU A 57 -8.33 -18.52 -5.86
CA GLU A 57 -8.83 -17.75 -4.75
C GLU A 57 -7.68 -17.18 -3.91
N PHE A 58 -6.49 -17.80 -3.86
CA PHE A 58 -5.38 -17.28 -3.07
C PHE A 58 -4.88 -15.95 -3.62
N VAL A 59 -5.20 -14.86 -2.91
CA VAL A 59 -4.77 -13.51 -3.27
C VAL A 59 -3.88 -12.95 -2.18
N LEU A 60 -2.72 -12.47 -2.61
CA LEU A 60 -1.78 -11.71 -1.80
C LEU A 60 -1.47 -10.38 -2.48
N THR A 61 -1.32 -9.33 -1.68
CA THR A 61 -1.03 -7.98 -2.16
C THR A 61 0.23 -7.44 -1.49
N ASP A 62 0.82 -6.41 -2.10
CA ASP A 62 1.86 -5.61 -1.47
C ASP A 62 1.36 -5.03 -0.16
N ALA A 63 2.29 -4.83 0.79
CA ALA A 63 1.96 -4.20 2.05
C ALA A 63 1.75 -2.70 1.86
N PHE A 64 0.63 -2.18 2.34
CA PHE A 64 0.32 -0.75 2.26
C PHE A 64 0.22 -0.10 3.64
N PRO A 65 0.49 1.21 3.75
CA PRO A 65 0.30 1.92 5.01
C PRO A 65 -1.12 1.83 5.54
N TYR A 66 -1.23 1.78 6.85
CA TYR A 66 -2.48 1.86 7.59
C TYR A 66 -2.33 2.85 8.74
N LEU A 67 -3.20 3.86 8.76
CA LEU A 67 -3.28 4.85 9.83
C LEU A 67 -4.75 5.17 10.08
N SER A 68 -5.41 4.36 10.91
CA SER A 68 -6.88 4.38 11.16
C SER A 68 -7.76 4.09 9.93
N VAL A 69 -7.25 4.38 8.73
CA VAL A 69 -7.80 4.03 7.42
C VAL A 69 -6.71 3.36 6.58
N PRO A 70 -7.07 2.44 5.67
CA PRO A 70 -6.13 1.86 4.73
C PRO A 70 -5.72 2.89 3.67
N PHE A 71 -4.46 2.85 3.27
CA PHE A 71 -3.95 3.62 2.14
C PHE A 71 -3.76 2.71 0.93
N LEU A 72 -4.10 3.21 -0.25
CA LEU A 72 -3.94 2.49 -1.51
C LEU A 72 -2.81 3.11 -2.34
N PRO A 73 -2.13 2.32 -3.18
CA PRO A 73 -1.11 2.84 -4.07
C PRO A 73 -1.75 3.78 -5.10
N LYS A 74 -1.02 4.84 -5.45
CA LYS A 74 -1.44 5.77 -6.49
C LYS A 74 -1.69 5.02 -7.82
N PRO A 75 -2.88 5.10 -8.41
CA PRO A 75 -3.16 4.45 -9.69
C PRO A 75 -2.35 5.09 -10.82
N ILE A 76 -1.65 4.26 -11.59
CA ILE A 76 -0.85 4.70 -12.74
C ILE A 76 -1.79 5.24 -13.83
N GLY A 77 -1.44 6.38 -14.42
CA GLY A 77 -2.24 7.01 -15.48
C GLY A 77 -3.39 7.90 -14.99
N PHE A 78 -3.52 8.08 -13.67
CA PHE A 78 -4.52 8.95 -13.05
C PHE A 78 -3.89 10.08 -12.22
N PRO A 79 -4.60 11.21 -12.04
CA PRO A 79 -5.85 11.56 -12.73
C PRO A 79 -5.59 11.83 -14.22
N LYS A 80 -6.62 11.63 -15.04
CA LYS A 80 -6.58 12.06 -16.44
C LYS A 80 -6.69 13.58 -16.44
N PHE A 81 -5.54 14.26 -16.49
CA PHE A 81 -5.54 15.70 -16.68
C PHE A 81 -5.98 15.98 -18.12
N GLU A 82 -7.21 16.48 -18.29
CA GLU A 82 -7.63 17.07 -19.57
C GLU A 82 -6.72 18.25 -19.90
N GLN A 83 -6.59 18.57 -21.19
CA GLN A 83 -5.78 19.71 -21.60
C GLN A 83 -6.29 20.98 -20.90
N PRO A 84 -5.41 21.78 -20.28
CA PRO A 84 -5.85 22.96 -19.56
C PRO A 84 -6.55 23.93 -20.53
N ASP A 85 -7.78 24.33 -20.18
CA ASP A 85 -8.47 25.43 -20.85
C ASP A 85 -7.64 26.71 -20.73
N LEU A 86 -7.79 27.61 -21.71
CA LEU A 86 -7.12 28.92 -21.81
C LEU A 86 -7.29 29.82 -20.58
N THR A 87 -8.19 29.46 -19.66
CA THR A 87 -8.52 30.17 -18.41
C THR A 87 -7.75 29.67 -17.18
N THR A 88 -7.01 28.56 -17.28
CA THR A 88 -6.36 27.93 -16.12
C THR A 88 -4.94 28.49 -15.91
N ASP A 89 -4.60 28.90 -14.68
CA ASP A 89 -3.23 29.32 -14.34
C ASP A 89 -2.25 28.15 -14.55
N VAL A 90 -1.39 28.29 -15.56
CA VAL A 90 -0.35 27.31 -15.93
C VAL A 90 0.55 26.96 -14.74
N LYS A 91 0.76 27.88 -13.80
CA LYS A 91 1.55 27.65 -12.60
C LYS A 91 0.87 26.68 -11.65
N GLU A 92 -0.45 26.77 -11.52
CA GLU A 92 -1.24 25.90 -10.65
C GLU A 92 -1.29 24.48 -11.21
N VAL A 93 -1.54 24.32 -12.51
CA VAL A 93 -1.51 23.01 -13.19
C VAL A 93 -0.17 22.30 -13.00
N ARG A 94 0.94 23.03 -13.15
CA ARG A 94 2.30 22.48 -12.92
C ARG A 94 2.54 22.08 -11.47
N ARG A 95 2.01 22.86 -10.51
CA ARG A 95 2.09 22.56 -9.08
C ARG A 95 1.37 21.25 -8.76
N GLN A 96 0.13 21.10 -9.23
CA GLN A 96 -0.69 19.91 -9.03
C GLN A 96 -0.05 18.66 -9.66
N ALA A 97 0.42 18.75 -10.90
CA ALA A 97 1.13 17.64 -11.57
C ALA A 97 2.38 17.19 -10.78
N LYS A 98 3.14 18.14 -10.21
CA LYS A 98 4.31 17.83 -9.38
C LYS A 98 3.93 17.14 -8.07
N MET A 99 2.84 17.56 -7.44
CA MET A 99 2.32 16.93 -6.21
C MET A 99 1.83 15.51 -6.50
N ALA A 100 0.99 15.33 -7.54
CA ALA A 100 0.51 14.02 -7.98
C ALA A 100 1.66 13.08 -8.34
N LYS A 101 2.74 13.58 -8.96
CA LYS A 101 3.92 12.76 -9.25
C LYS A 101 4.63 12.26 -7.99
N LYS A 102 4.76 13.10 -6.96
CA LYS A 102 5.44 12.76 -5.69
C LYS A 102 4.61 11.84 -4.79
N LEU A 103 3.29 11.88 -4.90
CA LEU A 103 2.40 11.03 -4.12
C LEU A 103 2.62 9.55 -4.45
N GLN A 104 2.70 8.72 -3.42
CA GLN A 104 2.86 7.25 -3.54
C GLN A 104 1.60 6.51 -3.08
N PHE A 105 0.97 6.99 -2.00
CA PHE A 105 -0.19 6.37 -1.39
C PHE A 105 -1.29 7.41 -1.13
N ILE A 106 -2.55 6.98 -1.20
CA ILE A 106 -3.75 7.81 -1.03
C ILE A 106 -4.64 7.12 0.01
N PRO A 107 -5.17 7.83 1.02
CA PRO A 107 -6.18 7.27 1.92
C PRO A 107 -7.38 6.77 1.13
N LEU A 108 -7.96 5.63 1.52
CA LEU A 108 -9.11 5.05 0.82
C LEU A 108 -10.26 6.06 0.61
N ASP A 109 -10.57 6.85 1.63
CA ASP A 109 -11.65 7.85 1.60
C ASP A 109 -11.44 8.95 0.54
N ASN A 110 -10.18 9.21 0.16
CA ASN A 110 -9.80 10.23 -0.82
C ASN A 110 -9.46 9.65 -2.20
N PHE A 111 -9.57 8.33 -2.37
CA PHE A 111 -9.14 7.65 -3.59
C PHE A 111 -9.96 8.08 -4.82
N ASP A 112 -11.29 8.17 -4.67
CA ASP A 112 -12.18 8.61 -5.74
C ASP A 112 -11.92 10.07 -6.14
N SER A 113 -11.75 10.95 -5.15
CA SER A 113 -11.39 12.36 -5.37
C SER A 113 -10.03 12.50 -6.09
N TYR A 114 -9.07 11.61 -5.80
CA TYR A 114 -7.80 11.58 -6.52
C TYR A 114 -8.00 11.18 -7.98
N VAL A 115 -8.72 10.07 -8.24
CA VAL A 115 -8.97 9.53 -9.58
C VAL A 115 -9.68 10.56 -10.47
N ASN A 116 -10.63 11.29 -9.89
CA ASN A 116 -11.41 12.34 -10.56
C ASN A 116 -10.67 13.69 -10.66
N GLY A 117 -9.46 13.81 -10.10
CA GLY A 117 -8.66 15.03 -10.18
C GLY A 117 -9.20 16.21 -9.36
N THR A 118 -10.15 15.99 -8.45
CA THR A 118 -10.71 17.02 -7.57
C THR A 118 -9.88 17.22 -6.30
N LEU A 119 -9.08 16.21 -5.90
CA LEU A 119 -8.27 16.26 -4.68
C LEU A 119 -7.32 17.48 -4.58
N PHE A 120 -6.87 18.01 -5.72
CA PHE A 120 -5.91 19.11 -5.76
C PHE A 120 -6.54 20.49 -6.00
N LYS A 121 -7.87 20.57 -6.14
CA LYS A 121 -8.58 21.81 -6.45
C LYS A 121 -8.91 22.63 -5.20
N ASP A 122 -8.97 22.01 -4.04
CA ASP A 122 -9.32 22.67 -2.78
C ASP A 122 -8.05 23.10 -2.03
N GLU A 123 -7.87 24.41 -1.82
CA GLU A 123 -6.71 25.00 -1.16
C GLU A 123 -6.50 24.51 0.29
N GLU A 124 -7.55 24.01 0.93
CA GLU A 124 -7.50 23.48 2.31
C GLU A 124 -6.98 22.03 2.39
N HIS A 125 -7.02 21.28 1.29
CA HIS A 125 -6.47 19.93 1.20
C HIS A 125 -5.10 19.95 0.52
N VAL A 126 -4.18 20.76 1.06
CA VAL A 126 -2.75 20.53 0.82
C VAL A 126 -2.43 19.15 1.38
N VAL A 127 -2.53 18.13 0.52
CA VAL A 127 -2.17 16.74 0.80
C VAL A 127 -0.79 16.81 1.41
N THR A 128 -0.73 16.68 2.73
CA THR A 128 0.49 16.59 3.50
C THR A 128 1.31 15.56 2.78
N ASN A 129 2.49 15.92 2.28
CA ASN A 129 3.44 14.93 1.78
C ASN A 129 3.64 13.94 2.93
N ILE A 130 2.94 12.81 2.84
CA ILE A 130 2.91 11.78 3.88
C ILE A 130 4.35 11.27 4.09
N VAL A 131 5.16 11.37 3.02
CA VAL A 131 6.59 11.07 2.99
C VAL A 131 7.42 11.92 3.97
N THR A 132 6.99 13.12 4.35
CA THR A 132 7.82 14.05 5.17
C THR A 132 7.32 14.29 6.58
N LYS A 133 6.09 13.91 6.93
CA LYS A 133 5.50 14.23 8.25
C LYS A 133 5.12 13.02 9.12
N ILE A 134 5.36 11.79 8.67
CA ILE A 134 5.25 10.62 9.56
C ILE A 134 6.59 10.37 10.24
N ASN A 135 6.94 11.26 11.18
CA ASN A 135 8.04 10.97 12.10
C ASN A 135 7.52 10.51 13.47
N LEU A 136 6.21 10.45 13.70
CA LEU A 136 5.64 10.07 14.98
C LEU A 136 4.30 9.34 14.80
N MET A 137 4.19 8.21 15.50
CA MET A 137 2.99 7.45 15.86
C MET A 137 2.43 6.43 14.85
N TRP A 138 2.79 5.16 15.12
CA TRP A 138 2.05 3.92 14.85
C TRP A 138 1.53 3.75 13.41
N MET A 139 2.44 3.37 12.50
CA MET A 139 2.05 2.89 11.18
C MET A 139 1.91 1.37 11.21
N GLY A 140 0.69 0.89 11.03
CA GLY A 140 0.46 -0.49 10.63
C GLY A 140 0.75 -0.64 9.14
N LEU A 141 1.17 -1.82 8.71
CA LEU A 141 1.09 -2.22 7.31
C LEU A 141 -0.08 -3.18 7.16
N PHE A 142 -0.87 -3.02 6.11
CA PHE A 142 -1.98 -3.90 5.81
C PHE A 142 -1.66 -4.78 4.58
N ILE A 143 -2.02 -6.06 4.65
CA ILE A 143 -2.05 -6.99 3.52
C ILE A 143 -3.42 -7.62 3.39
N LYS A 144 -4.02 -7.45 2.21
CA LYS A 144 -5.28 -8.09 1.81
C LYS A 144 -5.04 -9.56 1.54
N PHE A 145 -5.59 -10.43 2.37
CA PHE A 145 -5.57 -11.89 2.16
C PHE A 145 -6.95 -12.36 1.75
N LEU A 146 -6.97 -13.37 0.88
CA LEU A 146 -8.13 -14.25 0.74
C LEU A 146 -8.07 -15.37 1.79
N LEU A 147 -9.26 -15.82 2.19
CA LEU A 147 -9.58 -16.93 3.09
C LEU A 147 -8.45 -17.99 3.16
N LEU A 148 -7.63 -17.86 4.18
CA LEU A 148 -6.92 -18.96 4.81
C LEU A 148 -7.55 -19.15 6.17
N ASP A 149 -7.84 -20.40 6.52
CA ASP A 149 -8.29 -20.76 7.85
C ASP A 149 -7.40 -20.08 8.89
N LEU A 150 -8.06 -19.36 9.81
CA LEU A 150 -7.45 -18.43 10.75
C LEU A 150 -6.33 -19.08 11.57
N GLU A 151 -6.39 -20.41 11.76
CA GLU A 151 -5.43 -21.19 12.51
C GLU A 151 -4.03 -21.23 11.90
N MET A 152 -3.91 -21.12 10.57
CA MET A 152 -2.60 -21.27 9.94
C MET A 152 -1.77 -19.99 10.06
N ILE A 153 -2.38 -18.81 9.91
CA ILE A 153 -1.67 -17.51 10.00
C ILE A 153 -1.34 -17.15 11.46
N LEU A 154 -2.23 -17.45 12.42
CA LEU A 154 -1.95 -17.25 13.86
C LEU A 154 -0.83 -18.14 14.40
N HIS A 155 -0.52 -19.24 13.71
CA HIS A 155 0.60 -20.10 14.05
C HIS A 155 1.90 -19.68 13.33
N PHE A 156 1.81 -18.81 12.33
CA PHE A 156 2.92 -18.27 11.53
C PHE A 156 3.40 -16.87 11.95
N MET A 157 2.63 -16.13 12.77
CA MET A 157 2.96 -14.79 13.30
C MET A 157 3.18 -14.82 14.80
#